data_AF-Q2JB21-F1
#
_entry.id   AF-Q2JB21-F1
#
_cell.length_a   1.000
_cell.length_b   1.000
_cell.length_c   1.000
_cell.angle_alpha   90.00
_cell.angle_beta   90.00
_cell.angle_gamma   90.00
#
_symmetry.space_group_name_H-M   'P 1'
#
loop_
_entity.id
_entity.type
_entity.pdbx_description
1 polymer ?
#
loop_
_entity_poly.entity_id
_entity_poly.type
_entity_poly.pdbx_seq_one_letter_code
_entity_poly.pdbx_strand_id
1 'polypeptide(L)'
;MQLAEDGRLVVPLRILGLTRTVVFERAGAVLRSRSVVEDGFMPMRALGAVREQNIRVGAGPDLTIRLDDDRPVDASALRGALDHPVAACWTGVAVPWGWTEHLDFWLATLEGFCRLLVSRAAVDDGRLMAPKGPWGSMGIVEGGTLAYLTTRPSPTGDAKMPSYEIGACGYGPRGGELASRLAERVRDWDRDGGQGVRLWIEAYPADAVPPEMPGVLLAVDKRDSRVLVRVAEQVPAAV
;
A
#
# COMPACT_ATOMS: atom_id res chain seq x y z
N MET A 1 -13.53 -26.22 4.70
CA MET A 1 -12.85 -25.45 5.77
C MET A 1 -12.67 -26.35 7.00
N GLN A 2 -11.48 -26.35 7.64
CA GLN A 2 -11.13 -27.27 8.74
C GLN A 2 -11.10 -26.62 10.15
N LEU A 3 -11.56 -25.37 10.30
CA LEU A 3 -11.56 -24.66 11.59
C LEU A 3 -12.80 -25.02 12.41
N ALA A 4 -12.61 -25.45 13.67
CA ALA A 4 -13.69 -25.63 14.64
C ALA A 4 -14.39 -24.29 14.96
N GLU A 5 -15.59 -24.35 15.54
CA GLU A 5 -16.43 -23.16 15.78
C GLU A 5 -15.75 -22.11 16.69
N ASP A 6 -15.08 -22.56 17.75
CA ASP A 6 -14.27 -21.71 18.64
C ASP A 6 -12.77 -21.65 18.26
N GLY A 7 -12.43 -22.19 17.09
CA GLY A 7 -11.06 -22.23 16.59
C GLY A 7 -10.57 -20.85 16.15
N ARG A 8 -9.27 -20.59 16.33
CA ARG A 8 -8.60 -19.41 15.77
C ARG A 8 -7.63 -19.83 14.67
N LEU A 9 -7.62 -19.06 13.59
CA LEU A 9 -6.69 -19.22 12.48
C LEU A 9 -5.76 -18.02 12.43
N VAL A 10 -4.48 -18.22 12.74
CA VAL A 10 -3.45 -17.18 12.62
C VAL A 10 -2.71 -17.39 11.32
N VAL A 11 -2.78 -16.42 10.40
CA VAL A 11 -2.19 -16.55 9.07
C VAL A 11 -1.46 -15.28 8.64
N PRO A 12 -0.32 -15.42 7.95
CA PRO A 12 0.22 -14.34 7.14
C PRO A 12 -0.67 -14.18 5.90
N LEU A 13 -1.34 -13.04 5.78
CA LEU A 13 -2.20 -12.71 4.66
C LEU A 13 -1.52 -11.66 3.79
N ARG A 14 -1.45 -11.93 2.48
CA ARG A 14 -0.97 -10.98 1.47
C ARG A 14 -2.14 -10.40 0.67
N ILE A 15 -2.23 -9.09 0.51
CA ILE A 15 -3.28 -8.36 -0.22
C ILE A 15 -2.61 -7.30 -1.10
N LEU A 16 -2.61 -7.46 -2.43
CA LEU A 16 -1.99 -6.51 -3.37
C LEU A 16 -0.54 -6.12 -3.00
N GLY A 17 0.28 -7.08 -2.62
CA GLY A 17 1.67 -6.86 -2.19
C GLY A 17 1.82 -6.55 -0.70
N LEU A 18 0.74 -6.19 -0.01
CA LEU A 18 0.72 -5.83 1.40
C LEU A 18 0.63 -7.08 2.26
N THR A 19 1.45 -7.17 3.30
CA THR A 19 1.45 -8.32 4.22
C THR A 19 0.85 -7.92 5.56
N ARG A 20 0.03 -8.81 6.14
CA ARG A 20 -0.55 -8.68 7.47
C ARG A 20 -0.52 -10.01 8.21
N THR A 21 -0.21 -9.99 9.50
CA THR A 21 -0.58 -11.09 10.41
C THR A 21 -2.03 -10.89 10.79
N VAL A 22 -2.88 -11.88 10.48
CA VAL A 22 -4.31 -11.82 10.78
C VAL A 22 -4.70 -12.99 11.66
N VAL A 23 -5.37 -12.70 12.77
CA VAL A 23 -6.04 -13.70 13.61
C VAL A 23 -7.50 -13.73 13.21
N PHE A 24 -7.95 -14.82 12.58
CA PHE A 24 -9.34 -15.02 12.20
C PHE A 24 -10.12 -15.87 13.21
N GLU A 25 -11.38 -15.51 13.42
CA GLU A 25 -12.41 -16.32 14.07
C GLU A 25 -13.51 -16.65 13.04
N ARG A 26 -14.17 -17.80 13.19
CA ARG A 26 -15.24 -18.24 12.31
C ARG A 26 -16.54 -17.51 12.66
N ALA A 27 -17.18 -16.88 11.67
CA ALA A 27 -18.50 -16.27 11.79
C ALA A 27 -19.41 -16.82 10.69
N GLY A 28 -20.05 -17.97 10.96
CA GLY A 28 -20.80 -18.71 9.95
C GLY A 28 -19.88 -19.18 8.81
N ALA A 29 -20.16 -18.77 7.57
CA ALA A 29 -19.33 -19.10 6.40
C ALA A 29 -18.13 -18.15 6.21
N VAL A 30 -18.04 -17.07 6.99
CA VAL A 30 -17.04 -16.00 6.84
C VAL A 30 -15.97 -16.13 7.92
N LEU A 31 -14.73 -15.78 7.58
CA LEU A 31 -13.67 -15.56 8.56
C LEU A 31 -13.58 -14.07 8.86
N ARG A 32 -13.71 -13.67 10.13
CA ARG A 32 -13.56 -12.27 10.56
C ARG A 32 -12.31 -12.10 11.40
N SER A 33 -11.53 -11.07 11.10
CA SER A 33 -10.33 -10.76 11.87
C SER A 33 -10.69 -10.32 13.29
N ARG A 34 -9.99 -10.85 14.28
CA ARG A 34 -9.92 -10.31 15.64
C ARG A 34 -8.78 -9.31 15.80
N SER A 35 -7.68 -9.52 15.08
CA SER A 35 -6.55 -8.61 15.03
C SER A 35 -5.89 -8.62 13.65
N VAL A 36 -5.35 -7.47 13.27
CA VAL A 36 -4.61 -7.24 12.03
C VAL A 36 -3.36 -6.48 12.42
N VAL A 37 -2.18 -7.04 12.15
CA VAL A 37 -0.90 -6.41 12.47
C VAL A 37 -0.07 -6.32 11.20
N GLU A 38 0.54 -5.15 10.96
CA GLU A 38 1.53 -5.00 9.90
C GLU A 38 2.77 -5.83 10.23
N ASP A 39 3.10 -6.77 9.36
CA ASP A 39 4.24 -7.64 9.56
C ASP A 39 4.82 -8.05 8.20
N GLY A 40 6.14 -8.10 8.12
CA GLY A 40 6.91 -8.41 6.93
C GLY A 40 7.31 -9.88 6.94
N PHE A 41 6.56 -10.74 6.26
CA PHE A 41 6.90 -12.15 6.13
C PHE A 41 7.61 -12.47 4.82
N MET A 42 8.39 -13.55 4.85
CA MET A 42 8.83 -14.21 3.63
C MET A 42 7.62 -14.72 2.84
N PRO A 43 7.58 -14.51 1.52
CA PRO A 43 6.48 -15.01 0.68
C PRO A 43 6.31 -16.52 0.84
N MET A 44 5.06 -16.98 0.89
CA MET A 44 4.73 -18.41 0.91
C MET A 44 5.28 -19.07 -0.36
N ARG A 45 5.99 -20.19 -0.21
CA ARG A 45 6.67 -20.90 -1.32
C ARG A 45 5.98 -22.19 -1.76
N ALA A 46 4.69 -22.35 -1.45
CA ALA A 46 3.93 -23.59 -1.66
C ALA A 46 2.60 -23.34 -2.39
N LEU A 47 1.68 -24.32 -2.36
CA LEU A 47 0.30 -24.14 -2.85
C LEU A 47 -0.32 -22.87 -2.24
N GLY A 48 -0.69 -21.91 -3.10
CA GLY A 48 -1.16 -20.58 -2.68
C GLY A 48 -0.10 -19.47 -2.76
N ALA A 49 1.10 -19.75 -3.27
CA ALA A 49 2.11 -18.74 -3.55
C ALA A 49 1.59 -17.71 -4.56
N VAL A 50 1.72 -16.42 -4.19
CA VAL A 50 1.47 -15.29 -5.09
C VAL A 50 2.74 -15.04 -5.89
N ARG A 51 2.61 -14.97 -7.22
CA ARG A 51 3.76 -14.69 -8.09
C ARG A 51 4.07 -13.20 -8.04
N GLU A 52 5.31 -12.86 -7.67
CA GLU A 52 5.81 -11.50 -7.77
C GLU A 52 6.42 -11.25 -9.15
N GLN A 53 6.02 -10.14 -9.79
CA GLN A 53 6.59 -9.64 -11.02
C GLN A 53 7.44 -8.40 -10.72
N ASN A 54 8.67 -8.35 -11.24
CA ASN A 54 9.55 -7.19 -11.15
C ASN A 54 9.78 -6.61 -12.54
N ILE A 55 9.49 -5.33 -12.71
CA ILE A 55 9.61 -4.58 -13.97
C ILE A 55 10.60 -3.46 -13.75
N ARG A 56 11.69 -3.46 -14.54
CA ARG A 56 12.68 -2.38 -14.51
C ARG A 56 12.12 -1.14 -15.20
N VAL A 57 12.39 0.02 -14.62
CA VAL A 57 12.06 1.32 -15.21
C VAL A 57 13.36 1.94 -15.71
N GLY A 58 13.32 2.52 -16.91
CA GLY A 58 14.53 3.04 -17.53
C GLY A 58 15.46 1.94 -18.08
N ALA A 59 16.64 2.35 -18.52
CA ALA A 59 17.69 1.44 -19.00
C ALA A 59 18.55 0.84 -17.86
N GLY A 60 18.54 1.47 -16.68
CA GLY A 60 19.42 1.14 -15.55
C GLY A 60 18.78 0.29 -14.45
N PRO A 61 19.54 -0.02 -13.38
CA PRO A 61 19.05 -0.77 -12.22
C PRO A 61 18.35 0.12 -11.17
N ASP A 62 18.15 1.40 -11.46
CA ASP A 62 17.87 2.42 -10.46
C ASP A 62 16.48 2.32 -9.84
N LEU A 63 15.51 1.79 -10.59
CA LEU A 63 14.13 1.71 -10.17
C LEU A 63 13.48 0.43 -10.69
N THR A 64 12.84 -0.31 -9.79
CA THR A 64 12.06 -1.50 -10.12
C THR A 64 10.65 -1.37 -9.55
N ILE A 65 9.64 -1.61 -10.38
CA ILE A 65 8.26 -1.78 -9.97
C ILE A 65 8.04 -3.26 -9.63
N ARG A 66 7.44 -3.53 -8.48
CA ARG A 66 7.03 -4.86 -8.03
C ARG A 66 5.51 -4.93 -7.94
N LEU A 67 4.96 -5.97 -8.54
CA LEU A 67 3.53 -6.25 -8.63
C LEU A 67 3.26 -7.69 -8.20
N ASP A 68 2.08 -7.91 -7.65
CA ASP A 68 1.49 -9.24 -7.48
C ASP A 68 0.64 -9.61 -8.71
N ASP A 69 0.46 -10.91 -8.91
CA ASP A 69 -0.56 -11.56 -9.75
C ASP A 69 -0.53 -11.15 -11.24
N ASP A 70 0.66 -11.07 -11.83
CA ASP A 70 0.90 -10.87 -13.28
C ASP A 70 0.10 -9.69 -13.88
N ARG A 71 -0.19 -8.65 -13.08
CA ARG A 71 -0.93 -7.47 -13.53
C ARG A 71 -0.22 -6.80 -14.72
N PRO A 72 -0.93 -6.50 -15.81
CA PRO A 72 -0.31 -6.00 -17.02
C PRO A 72 0.26 -4.60 -16.79
N VAL A 73 1.57 -4.45 -17.01
CA VAL A 73 2.26 -3.17 -17.06
C VAL A 73 3.17 -3.16 -18.27
N ASP A 74 3.02 -2.14 -19.10
CA ASP A 74 3.83 -1.97 -20.30
C ASP A 74 5.24 -1.50 -19.94
N ALA A 75 6.16 -2.46 -19.82
CA ALA A 75 7.57 -2.20 -19.56
C ALA A 75 8.22 -1.34 -20.66
N SER A 76 7.72 -1.38 -21.90
CA SER A 76 8.27 -0.58 -23.00
C SER A 76 7.92 0.90 -22.84
N ALA A 77 6.70 1.21 -22.41
CA ALA A 77 6.26 2.57 -22.11
C ALA A 77 7.04 3.20 -20.94
N LEU A 78 7.58 2.38 -20.03
CA LEU A 78 8.35 2.84 -18.86
C LEU A 78 9.83 3.11 -19.15
N ARG A 79 10.34 2.80 -20.36
CA ARG A 79 11.76 2.97 -20.69
C ARG A 79 12.23 4.43 -20.61
N GLY A 80 11.38 5.38 -20.97
CA GLY A 80 11.70 6.81 -20.95
C GLY A 80 11.19 7.55 -19.72
N ALA A 81 10.56 6.86 -18.76
CA ALA A 81 9.87 7.53 -17.65
C ALA A 81 10.83 8.42 -16.81
N LEU A 82 12.06 7.95 -16.60
CA LEU A 82 13.06 8.66 -15.79
C LEU A 82 13.77 9.80 -16.56
N ASP A 83 13.54 9.94 -17.86
CA ASP A 83 14.10 11.02 -18.68
C ASP A 83 13.30 12.33 -18.54
N HIS A 84 12.11 12.24 -17.93
CA HIS A 84 11.28 13.40 -17.63
C HIS A 84 11.70 14.06 -16.30
N PRO A 85 11.59 15.39 -16.17
CA PRO A 85 11.78 16.06 -14.90
C PRO A 85 10.88 15.47 -13.81
N VAL A 86 11.45 15.25 -12.62
CA VAL A 86 10.67 14.79 -11.47
C VAL A 86 9.66 15.85 -11.05
N ALA A 87 8.42 15.44 -10.82
CA ALA A 87 7.39 16.26 -10.21
C ALA A 87 7.19 15.84 -8.75
N ALA A 88 7.23 16.78 -7.81
CA ALA A 88 6.99 16.50 -6.40
C ALA A 88 5.71 17.20 -5.91
N CYS A 89 4.86 16.46 -5.19
CA CYS A 89 3.67 16.98 -4.54
C CYS A 89 3.76 16.71 -3.03
N TRP A 90 3.77 17.77 -2.23
CA TRP A 90 3.84 17.68 -0.77
C TRP A 90 2.44 17.75 -0.17
N THR A 91 2.16 16.86 0.78
CA THR A 91 0.78 16.65 1.26
C THR A 91 0.38 17.63 2.35
N GLY A 92 1.35 18.19 3.10
CA GLY A 92 1.12 18.87 4.38
C GLY A 92 0.89 17.90 5.55
N VAL A 93 0.76 16.59 5.30
CA VAL A 93 0.55 15.58 6.33
C VAL A 93 1.89 15.18 6.94
N ALA A 94 2.06 15.43 8.23
CA ALA A 94 3.27 15.10 8.98
C ALA A 94 3.01 13.95 9.97
N VAL A 95 3.91 12.98 10.00
CA VAL A 95 3.80 11.80 10.86
C VAL A 95 5.05 11.61 11.73
N PRO A 96 4.88 11.19 13.00
CA PRO A 96 6.01 10.93 13.89
C PRO A 96 6.81 9.73 13.38
N TRP A 97 8.14 9.85 13.38
CA TRP A 97 9.09 8.80 12.97
C TRP A 97 8.86 8.22 11.56
N GLY A 98 8.06 8.89 10.72
CA GLY A 98 7.70 8.38 9.40
C GLY A 98 6.69 7.22 9.41
N TRP A 99 6.14 6.86 10.57
CA TRP A 99 5.16 5.78 10.70
C TRP A 99 3.84 6.16 10.01
N THR A 100 3.23 5.22 9.30
CA THR A 100 1.99 5.45 8.54
C THR A 100 1.16 4.20 8.57
N GLU A 101 0.73 3.82 9.76
CA GLU A 101 -0.10 2.64 9.96
C GLU A 101 -1.33 2.71 9.04
N HIS A 102 -1.57 1.62 8.32
CA HIS A 102 -2.70 1.42 7.41
C HIS A 102 -2.78 2.30 6.15
N LEU A 103 -1.92 3.31 5.99
CA LEU A 103 -1.91 4.17 4.79
C LEU A 103 -1.81 3.36 3.50
N ASP A 104 -1.06 2.26 3.52
CA ASP A 104 -0.90 1.35 2.40
C ASP A 104 -2.23 0.80 1.86
N PHE A 105 -3.25 0.57 2.70
CA PHE A 105 -4.57 0.15 2.24
C PHE A 105 -5.38 1.26 1.56
N TRP A 106 -5.20 2.52 1.92
CA TRP A 106 -5.78 3.64 1.17
C TRP A 106 -5.15 3.74 -0.21
N LEU A 107 -3.82 3.62 -0.29
CA LEU A 107 -3.12 3.65 -1.57
C LEU A 107 -3.49 2.45 -2.44
N ALA A 108 -3.75 1.29 -1.83
CA ALA A 108 -4.15 0.06 -2.53
C ALA A 108 -5.51 0.17 -3.25
N THR A 109 -6.33 1.18 -2.94
CA THR A 109 -7.57 1.44 -3.68
C THR A 109 -7.34 2.17 -5.01
N LEU A 110 -6.11 2.63 -5.27
CA LEU A 110 -5.79 3.30 -6.53
C LEU A 110 -5.48 2.27 -7.62
N GLU A 111 -5.99 2.53 -8.81
CA GLU A 111 -5.58 1.77 -9.98
C GLU A 111 -4.07 1.95 -10.24
N GLY A 112 -3.44 0.85 -10.65
CA GLY A 112 -1.99 0.81 -10.87
C GLY A 112 -1.16 0.74 -9.59
N PHE A 113 -1.78 0.56 -8.41
CA PHE A 113 -1.06 0.43 -7.14
C PHE A 113 0.07 -0.59 -7.21
N CYS A 114 1.26 -0.20 -6.77
CA CYS A 114 2.45 -1.03 -6.85
C CYS A 114 3.46 -0.70 -5.75
N ARG A 115 4.46 -1.56 -5.60
CA ARG A 115 5.62 -1.29 -4.75
C ARG A 115 6.79 -0.90 -5.64
N LEU A 116 7.54 0.10 -5.24
CA LEU A 116 8.72 0.58 -5.96
C LEU A 116 9.97 0.40 -5.11
N LEU A 117 11.00 -0.13 -5.76
CA LEU A 117 12.31 -0.36 -5.17
C LEU A 117 13.28 0.59 -5.86
N VAL A 118 13.67 1.63 -5.13
CA VAL A 118 14.62 2.65 -5.59
C VAL A 118 16.00 2.23 -5.12
N SER A 119 16.98 2.22 -6.01
CA SER A 119 18.35 1.90 -5.64
C SER A 119 18.94 2.98 -4.73
N ARG A 120 19.71 2.57 -3.73
CA ARG A 120 20.37 3.51 -2.81
C ARG A 120 21.34 4.44 -3.54
N ALA A 121 22.11 3.89 -4.49
CA ALA A 121 23.04 4.66 -5.31
C ALA A 121 22.34 5.77 -6.10
N ALA A 122 21.17 5.51 -6.70
CA ALA A 122 20.42 6.54 -7.42
C ALA A 122 19.93 7.67 -6.52
N VAL A 123 19.62 7.37 -5.26
CA VAL A 123 19.25 8.39 -4.28
C VAL A 123 20.47 9.20 -3.83
N ASP A 124 21.58 8.52 -3.50
CA ASP A 124 22.81 9.18 -3.02
C ASP A 124 23.45 10.07 -4.11
N ASP A 125 23.34 9.68 -5.39
CA ASP A 125 23.78 10.47 -6.53
C ASP A 125 22.81 11.61 -6.91
N GLY A 126 21.67 11.73 -6.22
CA GLY A 126 20.64 12.73 -6.50
C GLY A 126 19.83 12.50 -7.79
N ARG A 127 19.95 11.32 -8.41
CA ARG A 127 19.23 10.95 -9.65
C ARG A 127 17.76 10.66 -9.41
N LEU A 128 17.42 10.10 -8.25
CA LEU A 128 16.04 9.79 -7.85
C LEU A 128 15.73 10.35 -6.46
N MET A 129 14.47 10.73 -6.23
CA MET A 129 14.02 11.12 -4.91
C MET A 129 14.01 9.92 -3.96
N ALA A 130 14.35 10.16 -2.70
CA ALA A 130 14.36 9.12 -1.68
C ALA A 130 12.96 8.49 -1.52
N PRO A 131 12.83 7.15 -1.52
CA PRO A 131 11.58 6.52 -1.17
C PRO A 131 11.24 6.79 0.31
N LYS A 132 9.95 6.85 0.64
CA LYS A 132 9.47 7.03 2.02
C LYS A 132 10.09 6.04 3.02
N GLY A 133 10.35 4.80 2.60
CA GLY A 133 10.85 3.73 3.46
C GLY A 133 12.12 3.05 2.92
N PRO A 134 12.92 2.43 3.80
CA PRO A 134 14.19 1.79 3.41
C PRO A 134 14.00 0.54 2.54
N TRP A 135 12.81 -0.07 2.56
CA TRP A 135 12.48 -1.29 1.83
C TRP A 135 11.64 -1.01 0.57
N GLY A 136 11.78 0.20 0.02
CA GLY A 136 10.96 0.72 -1.07
C GLY A 136 9.80 1.58 -0.59
N SER A 137 9.00 2.01 -1.56
CA SER A 137 7.85 2.87 -1.34
C SER A 137 6.61 2.33 -2.06
N MET A 138 5.44 2.69 -1.59
CA MET A 138 4.20 2.43 -2.31
C MET A 138 3.93 3.54 -3.31
N GLY A 139 3.28 3.19 -4.41
CA GLY A 139 3.02 4.12 -5.49
C GLY A 139 2.01 3.58 -6.48
N ILE A 140 1.97 4.23 -7.64
CA ILE A 140 1.08 3.89 -8.76
C ILE A 140 1.85 3.96 -10.08
N VAL A 141 1.43 3.16 -11.05
CA VAL A 141 1.97 3.16 -12.41
C VAL A 141 0.82 3.16 -13.44
N GLU A 142 0.93 4.00 -14.46
CA GLU A 142 -0.08 4.13 -15.51
C GLU A 142 0.53 4.71 -16.81
N GLY A 143 0.39 3.98 -17.93
CA GLY A 143 0.72 4.49 -19.26
C GLY A 143 2.12 5.12 -19.40
N GLY A 144 3.18 4.42 -18.92
CA GLY A 144 4.56 4.90 -18.97
C GLY A 144 4.92 5.98 -17.94
N THR A 145 3.99 6.32 -17.06
CA THR A 145 4.20 7.23 -15.92
C THR A 145 4.12 6.44 -14.61
N LEU A 146 4.88 6.84 -13.61
CA LEU A 146 4.79 6.30 -12.26
C LEU A 146 4.89 7.42 -11.23
N ALA A 147 4.40 7.15 -10.02
CA ALA A 147 4.69 7.96 -8.86
C ALA A 147 4.84 7.09 -7.62
N TYR A 148 5.59 7.57 -6.62
CA TYR A 148 5.79 6.88 -5.35
C TYR A 148 5.94 7.86 -4.19
N LEU A 149 5.63 7.39 -2.97
CA LEU A 149 5.75 8.22 -1.78
C LEU A 149 7.21 8.53 -1.45
N THR A 150 7.47 9.78 -1.11
CA THR A 150 8.73 10.32 -0.58
C THR A 150 8.47 10.97 0.77
N THR A 151 9.51 11.33 1.51
CA THR A 151 9.38 12.10 2.75
C THR A 151 10.40 13.22 2.81
N ARG A 152 10.11 14.24 3.63
CA ARG A 152 11.08 15.24 4.08
C ARG A 152 10.90 15.50 5.57
N PRO A 153 11.93 15.98 6.28
CA PRO A 153 11.75 16.46 7.65
C PRO A 153 10.62 17.48 7.72
N SER A 154 9.72 17.33 8.68
CA SER A 154 8.66 18.31 8.91
C SER A 154 9.26 19.57 9.54
N PRO A 155 8.86 20.78 9.10
CA PRO A 155 9.27 22.04 9.75
C PRO A 155 8.84 22.14 11.22
N THR A 156 7.81 21.40 11.62
CA THR A 156 7.20 21.44 12.95
C THR A 156 7.68 20.33 13.89
N GLY A 157 8.67 19.52 13.47
CA GLY A 157 9.18 18.41 14.27
C GLY A 157 9.99 18.87 15.48
N ASP A 158 9.74 18.26 16.64
CA ASP A 158 10.61 18.37 17.82
C ASP A 158 11.84 17.47 17.60
N ALA A 159 13.03 17.94 17.99
CA ALA A 159 14.26 17.14 17.96
C ALA A 159 14.15 15.81 18.74
N LYS A 160 13.27 15.74 19.75
CA LYS A 160 13.01 14.52 20.53
C LYS A 160 12.07 13.53 19.84
N MET A 161 11.21 14.03 18.94
CA MET A 161 10.19 13.27 18.21
C MET A 161 10.15 13.80 16.77
N PRO A 162 11.13 13.43 15.92
CA PRO A 162 11.19 13.93 14.56
C PRO A 162 9.92 13.50 13.81
N SER A 163 9.27 14.47 13.19
CA SER A 163 8.16 14.22 12.28
C SER A 163 8.62 14.41 10.84
N TYR A 164 7.98 13.66 9.95
CA TYR A 164 8.27 13.67 8.52
C TYR A 164 7.00 14.01 7.77
N GLU A 165 7.10 14.98 6.87
CA GLU A 165 6.04 15.27 5.93
C GLU A 165 6.06 14.25 4.80
N ILE A 166 4.90 13.68 4.50
CA ILE A 166 4.70 12.76 3.38
C ILE A 166 4.55 13.56 2.10
N GLY A 167 5.26 13.15 1.05
CA GLY A 167 5.06 13.64 -0.30
C GLY A 167 4.91 12.50 -1.28
N ALA A 168 4.65 12.85 -2.53
CA ALA A 168 4.73 11.95 -3.66
C ALA A 168 5.65 12.56 -4.71
N CYS A 169 6.43 11.73 -5.38
CA CYS A 169 7.24 12.13 -6.53
C CYS A 169 6.85 11.29 -7.75
N GLY A 170 6.79 11.92 -8.91
CA GLY A 170 6.31 11.33 -10.15
C GLY A 170 7.30 11.50 -11.30
N TYR A 171 7.35 10.47 -12.13
CA TYR A 171 8.25 10.33 -13.28
C TYR A 171 7.45 9.90 -14.51
N GLY A 172 7.86 10.35 -15.68
CA GLY A 172 7.15 10.15 -16.95
C GLY A 172 6.32 11.36 -17.38
N PRO A 173 5.67 11.27 -18.55
CA PRO A 173 4.99 12.42 -19.18
C PRO A 173 3.85 13.00 -18.35
N ARG A 174 3.23 12.20 -17.47
CA ARG A 174 2.16 12.63 -16.54
C ARG A 174 2.60 12.62 -15.08
N GLY A 175 3.90 12.76 -14.80
CA GLY A 175 4.46 12.58 -13.45
C GLY A 175 3.77 13.42 -12.38
N GLY A 176 3.46 14.69 -12.69
CA GLY A 176 2.75 15.59 -11.78
C GLY A 176 1.30 15.18 -11.48
N GLU A 177 0.62 14.56 -12.44
CA GLU A 177 -0.75 14.05 -12.27
C GLU A 177 -0.76 12.88 -11.29
N LEU A 178 0.10 11.87 -11.52
CA LEU A 178 0.17 10.69 -10.65
C LEU A 178 0.72 11.04 -9.25
N ALA A 179 1.67 11.96 -9.15
CA ALA A 179 2.15 12.47 -7.86
C ALA A 179 1.01 13.17 -7.08
N SER A 180 0.23 14.01 -7.75
CA SER A 180 -0.94 14.67 -7.13
C SER A 180 -2.00 13.65 -6.70
N ARG A 181 -2.29 12.62 -7.52
CA ARG A 181 -3.25 11.56 -7.17
C ARG A 181 -2.84 10.78 -5.92
N LEU A 182 -1.56 10.41 -5.80
CA LEU A 182 -1.03 9.79 -4.59
C LEU A 182 -1.11 10.73 -3.39
N ALA A 183 -0.74 12.00 -3.58
CA ALA A 183 -0.76 12.99 -2.51
C ALA A 183 -2.18 13.22 -1.98
N GLU A 184 -3.19 13.32 -2.86
CA GLU A 184 -4.59 13.38 -2.43
C GLU A 184 -5.01 12.14 -1.66
N ARG A 185 -4.59 10.95 -2.08
CA ARG A 185 -4.94 9.73 -1.36
C ARG A 185 -4.32 9.65 0.04
N VAL A 186 -3.15 10.25 0.23
CA VAL A 186 -2.56 10.44 1.57
C VAL A 186 -3.39 11.43 2.40
N ARG A 187 -3.88 12.52 1.81
CA ARG A 187 -4.76 13.48 2.51
C ARG A 187 -6.11 12.88 2.87
N ASP A 188 -6.66 12.00 2.03
CA ASP A 188 -7.86 11.22 2.37
C ASP A 188 -7.62 10.36 3.61
N TRP A 189 -6.51 9.60 3.64
CA TRP A 189 -6.15 8.79 4.80
C TRP A 189 -6.03 9.61 6.08
N ASP A 190 -5.36 10.76 6.02
CA ASP A 190 -5.22 11.67 7.16
C ASP A 190 -6.60 12.18 7.65
N ARG A 191 -7.44 12.63 6.72
CA ARG A 191 -8.81 13.10 7.01
C ARG A 191 -9.70 11.99 7.60
N ASP A 192 -9.51 10.75 7.18
CA ASP A 192 -10.28 9.60 7.65
C ASP A 192 -9.84 9.12 9.06
N GLY A 193 -8.85 9.77 9.67
CA GLY A 193 -8.35 9.50 11.03
C GLY A 193 -6.91 9.02 11.09
N GLY A 194 -6.23 8.92 9.95
CA GLY A 194 -4.81 8.62 9.85
C GLY A 194 -4.40 7.35 10.59
N GLN A 195 -3.39 7.49 11.47
CA GLN A 195 -2.88 6.40 12.31
C GLN A 195 -3.87 5.93 13.39
N GLY A 196 -4.94 6.68 13.65
CA GLY A 196 -5.94 6.34 14.67
C GLY A 196 -7.00 5.34 14.21
N VAL A 197 -7.03 5.02 12.92
CA VAL A 197 -8.06 4.14 12.35
C VAL A 197 -7.78 2.68 12.73
N ARG A 198 -8.84 1.94 13.08
CA ARG A 198 -8.78 0.48 13.18
C ARG A 198 -9.28 -0.17 11.90
N LEU A 199 -8.53 -1.15 11.40
CA LEU A 199 -8.95 -1.99 10.28
C LEU A 199 -9.41 -3.37 10.72
N TRP A 200 -10.38 -3.90 9.97
CA TRP A 200 -10.85 -5.29 10.05
C TRP A 200 -10.71 -5.94 8.68
N ILE A 201 -10.39 -7.22 8.67
CA ILE A 201 -10.32 -8.02 7.46
C ILE A 201 -11.36 -9.13 7.56
N GLU A 202 -12.16 -9.27 6.52
CA GLU A 202 -13.12 -10.37 6.38
C GLU A 202 -12.76 -11.19 5.14
N ALA A 203 -12.76 -12.52 5.25
CA ALA A 203 -12.57 -13.42 4.12
C ALA A 203 -13.84 -14.24 3.89
N TYR A 204 -14.43 -14.02 2.71
CA TYR A 204 -15.61 -14.70 2.21
C TYR A 204 -15.20 -15.83 1.27
N PRO A 205 -15.96 -16.93 1.17
CA PRO A 205 -15.85 -17.87 0.05
C PRO A 205 -15.95 -17.15 -1.29
N ALA A 206 -15.25 -17.63 -2.33
CA ALA A 206 -15.20 -16.96 -3.64
C ALA A 206 -16.59 -16.80 -4.31
N ASP A 207 -17.51 -17.72 -4.04
CA ASP A 207 -18.88 -17.77 -4.55
C ASP A 207 -19.89 -17.03 -3.66
N ALA A 208 -19.48 -16.56 -2.48
CA ALA A 208 -20.35 -15.80 -1.60
C ALA A 208 -20.50 -14.36 -2.12
N VAL A 209 -21.74 -13.87 -2.15
CA VAL A 209 -22.03 -12.44 -2.35
C VAL A 209 -21.92 -11.76 -0.99
N PRO A 210 -20.90 -10.93 -0.74
CA PRO A 210 -20.83 -10.19 0.51
C PRO A 210 -22.03 -9.23 0.59
N PRO A 211 -22.64 -9.04 1.77
CA PRO A 211 -23.67 -8.02 1.92
C PRO A 211 -23.09 -6.64 1.57
N GLU A 212 -23.92 -5.73 1.04
CA GLU A 212 -23.56 -4.32 0.99
C GLU A 212 -23.33 -3.85 2.43
N MET A 213 -22.09 -3.45 2.71
CA MET A 213 -21.70 -3.01 4.04
C MET A 213 -21.02 -1.65 3.97
N PRO A 214 -21.37 -0.72 4.88
CA PRO A 214 -20.62 0.50 5.03
C PRO A 214 -19.19 0.21 5.51
N GLY A 215 -18.29 1.13 5.16
CA GLY A 215 -16.89 1.11 5.61
C GLY A 215 -15.99 0.10 4.90
N VAL A 216 -16.41 -0.49 3.77
CA VAL A 216 -15.50 -1.29 2.92
C VAL A 216 -14.54 -0.34 2.21
N LEU A 217 -13.26 -0.42 2.55
CA LEU A 217 -12.20 0.37 1.94
C LEU A 217 -11.67 -0.31 0.68
N LEU A 218 -11.48 -1.63 0.73
CA LEU A 218 -10.88 -2.41 -0.35
C LEU A 218 -11.52 -3.80 -0.42
N ALA A 219 -11.81 -4.26 -1.62
CA ALA A 219 -12.24 -5.62 -1.91
C ALA A 219 -11.25 -6.26 -2.89
N VAL A 220 -10.73 -7.45 -2.56
CA VAL A 220 -9.76 -8.17 -3.38
C VAL A 220 -10.19 -9.61 -3.57
N ASP A 221 -10.39 -10.00 -4.82
CA ASP A 221 -10.61 -11.38 -5.19
C ASP A 221 -9.30 -12.18 -5.14
N LYS A 222 -9.38 -13.35 -4.53
CA LYS A 222 -8.33 -14.37 -4.50
C LYS A 222 -8.89 -15.64 -5.13
N ARG A 223 -8.00 -16.60 -5.37
CA ARG A 223 -8.34 -17.89 -5.99
C ARG A 223 -9.58 -18.56 -5.38
N ASP A 224 -9.65 -18.64 -4.05
CA ASP A 224 -10.70 -19.39 -3.33
C ASP A 224 -11.47 -18.52 -2.34
N SER A 225 -11.25 -17.20 -2.34
CA SER A 225 -11.90 -16.28 -1.40
C SER A 225 -11.98 -14.86 -1.93
N ARG A 226 -12.92 -14.08 -1.39
CA ARG A 226 -12.96 -12.63 -1.52
C ARG A 226 -12.58 -12.01 -0.18
N VAL A 227 -11.56 -11.17 -0.17
CA VAL A 227 -11.09 -10.49 1.04
C VAL A 227 -11.58 -9.05 1.03
N LEU A 228 -12.24 -8.64 2.11
CA LEU A 228 -12.65 -7.25 2.35
C LEU A 228 -11.79 -6.64 3.45
N VAL A 229 -11.25 -5.46 3.20
CA VAL A 229 -10.62 -4.60 4.21
C VAL A 229 -11.62 -3.51 4.56
N ARG A 230 -11.92 -3.40 5.85
CA ARG A 230 -12.92 -2.49 6.38
C ARG A 230 -12.31 -1.54 7.39
N VAL A 231 -12.76 -0.29 7.34
CA VAL A 231 -12.46 0.72 8.34
C VAL A 231 -13.53 0.64 9.43
N ALA A 232 -13.11 0.61 10.69
CA ALA A 232 -14.03 0.76 11.82
C ALA A 232 -14.72 2.13 11.71
N GLU A 233 -16.04 2.19 11.90
CA GLU A 233 -16.72 3.47 12.09
C GLU A 233 -16.05 4.22 13.25
N GLN A 234 -15.77 5.51 13.06
CA GLN A 234 -15.23 6.34 14.12
C GLN A 234 -16.20 6.29 15.30
N VAL A 235 -15.79 5.75 16.43
CA VAL A 235 -16.53 5.93 17.69
C VAL A 235 -16.43 7.42 17.99
N PRO A 236 -17.55 8.17 18.06
CA PRO A 236 -17.49 9.57 18.43
C PRO A 236 -16.73 9.69 19.75
N ALA A 237 -15.80 10.63 19.83
CA ALA A 237 -15.14 10.94 21.10
C ALA A 237 -16.24 11.15 22.15
N ALA A 238 -16.20 10.39 23.25
CA ALA A 238 -17.12 10.60 24.35
C ALA A 238 -16.97 12.06 24.79
N VAL A 239 -18.06 12.83 24.64
CA VAL A 239 -18.17 14.23 25.02
C VAL A 239 -18.13 14.35 26.55
#